data_AF-A0A101I6B4-F1
#
_entry.id   AF-A0A101I6B4-F1
#
_cell.length_a   1.000
_cell.length_b   1.000
_cell.length_c   1.000
_cell.angle_alpha   90.00
_cell.angle_beta   90.00
_cell.angle_gamma   90.00
#
_symmetry.space_group_name_H-M   'P 1'
#
loop_
_entity.id
_entity.type
_entity.pdbx_description
1 polymer ?
#
loop_
_entity_poly.entity_id
_entity_poly.type
_entity_poly.pdbx_seq_one_letter_code
_entity_poly.pdbx_strand_id
1 'polypeptide(L)'
;ASMTGCTAGSTKVIFCQDIVPITLDPIYPSYELRTGTFFVILEAINPFEVETITTRFWETSTGVDRFVKEVTHEINPEVPLVALEFEIDEEGRYKASFLRPDGRRIASGQFVLR
;
A
#
# COMPACT_ATOMS: atom_id res chain seq x y z
N ALA A 1 12.22 31.88 -15.62
CA ALA A 1 11.71 31.36 -14.32
C ALA A 1 10.19 31.43 -14.32
N SER A 2 9.57 30.61 -13.48
CA SER A 2 8.12 30.41 -13.27
C SER A 2 7.40 29.47 -14.24
N MET A 3 6.58 28.51 -13.78
CA MET A 3 6.39 27.86 -12.48
C MET A 3 5.34 26.74 -12.70
N THR A 4 5.49 25.63 -11.97
CA THR A 4 4.43 24.69 -11.55
C THR A 4 3.47 24.10 -12.59
N GLY A 5 3.75 22.85 -12.98
CA GLY A 5 2.73 21.83 -13.09
C GLY A 5 2.91 20.86 -11.93
N CYS A 6 2.28 21.11 -10.78
CA CYS A 6 2.16 20.10 -9.74
C CYS A 6 1.36 18.94 -10.35
N THR A 7 1.99 17.78 -10.54
CA THR A 7 1.31 16.55 -10.87
C THR A 7 0.32 16.27 -9.74
N ALA A 8 -0.98 16.19 -10.06
CA ALA A 8 -1.98 15.76 -9.09
C ALA A 8 -1.58 14.37 -8.59
N GLY A 9 -1.23 14.28 -7.29
CA GLY A 9 -0.90 13.02 -6.63
C GLY A 9 -2.04 12.02 -6.80
N SER A 10 -1.69 10.75 -7.00
CA SER A 10 -2.69 9.68 -7.11
C SER A 10 -3.40 9.49 -5.77
N THR A 11 -4.68 9.14 -5.77
CA THR A 11 -5.41 8.69 -4.57
C THR A 11 -5.30 7.16 -4.37
N LYS A 12 -4.50 6.50 -5.19
CA LYS A 12 -4.30 5.05 -5.15
C LYS A 12 -2.83 4.65 -5.34
N VAL A 13 -2.35 3.72 -4.53
CA VAL A 13 -1.09 2.99 -4.76
C VAL A 13 -1.42 1.58 -5.22
N ILE A 14 -0.76 1.11 -6.27
CA ILE A 14 -0.97 -0.23 -6.83
C ILE A 14 0.30 -1.03 -6.62
N PHE A 15 0.20 -2.14 -5.89
CA PHE A 15 1.26 -3.13 -5.78
C PHE A 15 0.89 -4.35 -6.65
N CYS A 16 1.73 -4.66 -7.63
CA CYS A 16 1.54 -5.81 -8.51
C CYS A 16 2.56 -6.90 -8.19
N GLN A 17 2.07 -8.12 -8.04
CA GLN A 17 2.88 -9.32 -7.81
C GLN A 17 3.17 -10.05 -9.14
N ASP A 18 3.79 -9.36 -10.10
CA ASP A 18 4.08 -9.95 -11.43
C ASP A 18 5.14 -11.06 -11.37
N ILE A 19 6.06 -11.03 -10.40
CA ILE A 19 7.14 -12.02 -10.24
C ILE A 19 7.47 -12.10 -8.74
N VAL A 20 7.62 -13.30 -8.17
CA VAL A 20 8.04 -13.46 -6.76
C VAL A 20 9.42 -12.82 -6.57
N PRO A 21 9.47 -11.67 -5.87
CA PRO A 21 9.81 -11.69 -4.45
C PRO A 21 8.67 -11.17 -3.56
N ILE A 22 8.81 -11.42 -2.24
CA ILE A 22 7.88 -11.04 -1.16
C ILE A 22 7.76 -9.50 -0.99
N THR A 23 8.66 -8.76 -1.63
CA THR A 23 8.65 -7.29 -1.70
C THR A 23 8.06 -6.87 -3.04
N LEU A 24 6.96 -6.12 -3.02
CA LEU A 24 6.32 -5.55 -4.18
C LEU A 24 6.79 -4.11 -4.36
N ASP A 25 7.33 -3.80 -5.52
CA ASP A 25 7.51 -2.41 -5.94
C ASP A 25 6.15 -1.86 -6.39
N PRO A 26 5.75 -0.66 -5.94
CA PRO A 26 4.55 -0.03 -6.48
C PRO A 26 4.73 0.27 -7.97
N ILE A 27 3.66 0.18 -8.74
CA ILE A 27 3.71 0.57 -10.15
C ILE A 27 3.87 2.10 -10.20
N TYR A 28 4.97 2.61 -10.76
CA TYR A 28 5.11 4.04 -11.07
C TYR A 28 3.93 4.49 -11.97
N PRO A 29 3.24 5.63 -11.72
CA PRO A 29 3.52 6.75 -10.80
C PRO A 29 2.84 6.65 -9.41
N SER A 30 2.29 5.49 -9.04
CA SER A 30 1.50 5.32 -7.82
C SER A 30 2.31 5.37 -6.49
N TYR A 31 3.61 5.64 -6.60
CA TYR A 31 4.55 5.82 -5.49
C TYR A 31 4.29 7.08 -4.66
N GLU A 32 3.79 8.16 -5.28
CA GLU A 32 3.46 9.41 -4.60
C GLU A 32 1.93 9.59 -4.53
N LEU A 33 1.39 9.61 -3.32
CA LEU A 33 -0.02 9.80 -3.05
C LEU A 33 -0.26 11.10 -2.27
N ARG A 34 -1.51 11.54 -2.30
CA ARG A 34 -1.98 12.59 -1.40
C ARG A 34 -2.17 12.06 0.02
N THR A 35 -1.88 12.88 1.03
CA THR A 35 -2.40 12.67 2.40
C THR A 35 -3.93 12.65 2.44
N GLY A 36 -4.48 12.10 3.53
CA GLY A 36 -5.91 11.86 3.72
C GLY A 36 -6.32 10.45 3.33
N THR A 37 -7.52 10.30 2.75
CA THR A 37 -8.06 9.00 2.33
C THR A 37 -7.46 8.56 0.99
N PHE A 38 -6.93 7.33 0.95
CA PHE A 38 -6.38 6.71 -0.25
C PHE A 38 -6.67 5.20 -0.29
N PHE A 39 -6.54 4.62 -1.48
CA PHE A 39 -6.67 3.18 -1.70
C PHE A 39 -5.32 2.52 -1.94
N VAL A 40 -5.09 1.38 -1.32
CA VAL A 40 -4.07 0.43 -1.77
C VAL A 40 -4.75 -0.64 -2.60
N ILE A 41 -4.27 -0.86 -3.81
CA ILE A 41 -4.72 -1.93 -4.67
C ILE A 41 -3.65 -3.02 -4.67
N LEU A 42 -4.03 -4.24 -4.27
CA LEU A 42 -3.20 -5.42 -4.42
C LEU A 42 -3.69 -6.21 -5.63
N GLU A 43 -2.79 -6.45 -6.56
CA GLU A 43 -3.03 -7.24 -7.77
C GLU A 43 -2.10 -8.46 -7.77
N ALA A 44 -2.69 -9.65 -7.92
CA ALA A 44 -1.99 -10.93 -7.95
C ALA A 44 -2.41 -11.75 -9.18
N ILE A 45 -1.55 -12.67 -9.62
CA ILE A 45 -1.87 -13.58 -10.74
C ILE A 45 -2.98 -14.56 -10.35
N ASN A 46 -2.93 -15.04 -9.11
CA ASN A 46 -3.92 -15.96 -8.55
C ASN A 46 -4.72 -15.25 -7.44
N PRO A 47 -5.93 -15.73 -7.12
CA PRO A 47 -6.68 -15.23 -5.98
C PRO A 47 -5.90 -15.36 -4.66
N PHE A 48 -6.20 -14.49 -3.69
CA PHE A 48 -5.47 -14.47 -2.41
C PHE A 48 -5.81 -15.64 -1.49
N GLU A 49 -6.91 -16.36 -1.73
CA GLU A 49 -7.36 -17.51 -0.94
C GLU A 49 -7.41 -17.23 0.58
N VAL A 50 -7.81 -16.01 0.94
CA VAL A 50 -8.04 -15.56 2.31
C VAL A 50 -9.26 -14.64 2.36
N GLU A 51 -10.00 -14.69 3.46
CA GLU A 51 -11.19 -13.85 3.67
C GLU A 51 -10.83 -12.47 4.22
N THR A 52 -9.66 -12.34 4.86
CA THR A 52 -9.19 -11.07 5.40
C THR A 52 -7.72 -10.81 5.11
N ILE A 53 -7.39 -9.53 4.98
CA ILE A 53 -6.00 -9.04 4.90
C ILE A 53 -5.77 -8.01 6.00
N THR A 54 -4.71 -8.20 6.78
CA THR A 54 -4.25 -7.22 7.77
C THR A 54 -3.12 -6.40 7.18
N THR A 55 -3.28 -5.09 7.11
CA THR A 55 -2.26 -4.15 6.64
C THR A 55 -1.64 -3.42 7.81
N ARG A 56 -0.32 -3.46 7.91
CA ARG A 56 0.47 -2.68 8.87
C ARG A 56 1.25 -1.58 8.16
N PHE A 57 1.25 -0.38 8.71
CA PHE A 57 2.02 0.76 8.22
C PHE A 57 3.11 1.17 9.19
N TRP A 58 4.27 1.50 8.63
CA TRP A 58 5.38 2.13 9.34
C TRP A 58 5.81 3.39 8.60
N GLU A 59 6.04 4.47 9.33
CA GLU A 59 6.71 5.67 8.83
C GLU A 59 8.22 5.43 8.88
N THR A 60 8.93 5.75 7.80
CA THR A 60 10.37 5.50 7.64
C THR A 60 11.18 6.79 7.45
N SER A 61 10.54 7.95 7.51
CA SER A 61 11.12 9.28 7.25
C SER A 61 12.31 9.63 8.16
N THR A 62 12.34 9.10 9.39
CA THR A 62 13.31 9.47 10.44
C THR A 62 14.49 8.49 10.56
N GLY A 63 14.63 7.54 9.62
CA GLY A 63 15.67 6.51 9.65
C GLY A 63 15.42 5.37 10.65
N VAL A 64 14.33 5.43 11.41
CA VAL A 64 13.82 4.35 12.26
C VAL A 64 12.36 4.10 11.89
N ASP A 65 12.02 2.84 11.58
CA ASP A 65 10.64 2.45 11.28
C ASP A 65 9.75 2.69 12.51
N ARG A 66 8.87 3.69 12.45
CA ARG A 66 7.88 3.98 13.48
C ARG A 66 6.55 3.35 13.09
N PHE A 67 6.00 2.47 13.92
CA PHE A 67 4.66 1.92 13.67
C PHE A 67 3.62 3.05 13.68
N VAL A 68 2.73 3.03 12.69
CA VAL A 68 1.69 4.05 12.49
C VAL A 68 0.33 3.46 12.83
N LYS A 69 -0.09 2.42 12.09
CA LYS A 69 -1.41 1.80 12.24
C LYS A 69 -1.45 0.38 11.70
N GLU A 70 -2.45 -0.37 12.14
CA GLU A 70 -2.85 -1.67 11.63
C GLU A 70 -4.36 -1.63 11.31
N VAL A 71 -4.75 -2.17 10.16
CA VAL A 71 -6.16 -2.27 9.74
C VAL A 71 -6.39 -3.63 9.12
N THR A 72 -7.52 -4.25 9.41
CA THR A 72 -7.93 -5.52 8.78
C THR A 72 -9.16 -5.27 7.92
N HIS A 73 -9.12 -5.76 6.68
CA HIS A 73 -10.21 -5.68 5.73
C HIS A 73 -10.72 -7.07 5.38
N GLU A 74 -12.04 -7.21 5.25
CA GLU A 74 -12.65 -8.35 4.59
C GLU A 74 -12.50 -8.20 3.07
N ILE A 75 -12.17 -9.29 2.39
CA ILE A 75 -11.99 -9.34 0.95
C ILE A 75 -12.71 -10.55 0.36
N ASN A 76 -12.99 -10.50 -0.95
CA ASN A 76 -13.45 -11.69 -1.66
C ASN A 76 -12.24 -12.62 -1.95
N PRO A 77 -12.21 -13.86 -1.44
CA PRO A 77 -11.08 -14.77 -1.64
C PRO A 77 -10.93 -15.26 -3.08
N GLU A 78 -11.95 -15.09 -3.93
CA GLU A 78 -12.01 -15.59 -5.31
C GLU A 78 -11.45 -14.59 -6.34
N VAL A 79 -11.16 -13.34 -5.93
CA VAL A 79 -10.67 -12.31 -6.85
C VAL A 79 -9.15 -12.11 -6.75
N PRO A 80 -8.47 -11.90 -7.89
CA PRO A 80 -7.04 -11.57 -7.93
C PRO A 80 -6.73 -10.08 -7.67
N LEU A 81 -7.75 -9.25 -7.47
CA LEU A 81 -7.64 -7.81 -7.32
C LEU A 81 -8.45 -7.33 -6.12
N VAL A 82 -7.80 -6.68 -5.15
CA VAL A 82 -8.47 -6.12 -3.97
C VAL A 82 -8.09 -4.66 -3.77
N ALA A 83 -9.07 -3.83 -3.41
CA ALA A 83 -8.88 -2.43 -3.07
C ALA A 83 -9.13 -2.23 -1.57
N LEU A 84 -8.15 -1.68 -0.87
CA LEU A 84 -8.11 -1.50 0.58
C LEU A 84 -8.04 -0.01 0.89
N GLU A 85 -9.03 0.51 1.61
CA GLU A 85 -9.11 1.94 1.95
C GLU A 85 -8.36 2.26 3.25
N PHE A 86 -7.62 3.37 3.25
CA PHE A 86 -6.89 3.88 4.40
C PHE A 86 -6.94 5.40 4.48
N GLU A 87 -6.74 5.92 5.69
CA GLU A 87 -6.56 7.34 5.99
C GLU A 87 -5.24 7.52 6.76
N ILE A 88 -4.38 8.42 6.27
CA ILE A 88 -3.15 8.90 6.93
C ILE A 88 -2.97 10.37 6.54
N ASP A 89 -2.99 11.26 7.53
CA ASP A 89 -2.94 12.72 7.30
C ASP A 89 -1.52 13.28 7.34
N GLU A 90 -0.55 12.51 7.84
CA GLU A 90 0.83 12.94 7.93
C GLU A 90 1.62 12.67 6.63
N GLU A 91 2.27 13.70 6.10
CA GLU A 91 3.23 13.56 5.02
C GLU A 91 4.43 12.71 5.47
N GLY A 92 4.99 11.92 4.56
CA GLY A 92 6.14 11.09 4.90
C GLY A 92 6.39 9.94 3.94
N ARG A 93 7.44 9.17 4.25
CA ARG A 93 7.73 7.89 3.60
C ARG A 93 7.15 6.77 4.44
N TYR A 94 6.42 5.87 3.79
CA TYR A 94 5.71 4.78 4.45
C TYR A 94 6.10 3.44 3.87
N LYS A 95 6.07 2.42 4.72
CA LYS A 95 6.13 1.01 4.37
C LYS A 95 4.80 0.37 4.77
N ALA A 96 4.20 -0.37 3.86
CA ALA A 96 3.04 -1.22 4.14
C ALA A 96 3.45 -2.70 4.11
N SER A 97 2.92 -3.50 5.02
CA SER A 97 2.97 -4.97 4.94
C SER A 97 1.57 -5.53 5.01
N PHE A 98 1.25 -6.42 4.08
CA PHE A 98 -0.04 -7.08 3.92
C PHE A 98 0.10 -8.52 4.42
N LEU A 99 -0.72 -8.91 5.38
CA LEU A 99 -0.61 -10.17 6.12
C LEU A 99 -1.89 -10.99 5.96
N ARG A 100 -1.72 -12.30 5.86
CA ARG A 100 -2.78 -13.29 6.00
C ARG A 100 -3.25 -13.37 7.47
N PRO A 101 -4.40 -14.00 7.75
CA PRO A 101 -4.89 -14.20 9.13
C PRO A 101 -3.91 -14.97 10.03
N ASP A 102 -3.10 -15.86 9.44
CA ASP A 102 -2.07 -16.63 10.14
C ASP A 102 -0.77 -15.85 10.39
N GLY A 103 -0.74 -14.55 10.06
CA GLY A 103 0.40 -13.66 10.20
C GLY A 103 1.46 -13.80 9.11
N ARG A 104 1.32 -14.73 8.15
CA ARG A 104 2.24 -14.81 7.01
C ARG A 104 2.04 -13.60 6.11
N ARG A 105 3.16 -13.04 5.67
CA ARG A 105 3.17 -11.89 4.76
C ARG A 105 2.79 -12.32 3.34
N ILE A 106 1.79 -11.63 2.79
CA ILE A 106 1.37 -11.67 1.38
C ILE A 106 2.34 -10.83 0.56
N ALA A 107 2.55 -9.59 1.00
CA ALA A 107 3.33 -8.59 0.29
C ALA A 107 3.85 -7.50 1.24
N SER A 108 4.82 -6.72 0.79
CA SER A 108 5.17 -5.45 1.40
C SER A 108 5.68 -4.47 0.35
N GLY A 109 5.41 -3.19 0.52
CA GLY A 109 5.90 -2.16 -0.39
C GLY A 109 6.04 -0.81 0.30
N GLN A 110 6.63 0.16 -0.40
CA GLN A 110 6.88 1.51 0.12
C GLN A 110 6.26 2.57 -0.78
N PHE A 111 5.79 3.66 -0.19
CA PHE A 111 5.19 4.80 -0.90
C PHE A 111 5.43 6.10 -0.12
N VAL A 112 5.09 7.23 -0.71
CA VAL A 112 5.24 8.57 -0.13
C VAL A 112 3.89 9.25 -0.10
N LEU A 113 3.53 9.84 1.04
CA LEU A 113 2.39 10.75 1.17
C LEU A 113 2.89 12.20 1.15
N ARG A 114 2.22 13.05 0.38
CA ARG A 114 2.47 14.50 0.23
C ARG A 114 1.18 15.30 0.04
#